data_AF-A0A1V5B320-F1
#
_entry.id   AF-A0A1V5B320-F1
#
_cell.length_a   1.000
_cell.length_b   1.000
_cell.length_c   1.000
_cell.angle_alpha   90.00
_cell.angle_beta   90.00
_cell.angle_gamma   90.00
#
_symmetry.space_group_name_H-M   'P 1'
#
loop_
_entity.id
_entity.type
_entity.pdbx_description
1 polymer ?
#
loop_
_entity_poly.entity_id
_entity_poly.type
_entity_poly.pdbx_seq_one_letter_code
_entity_poly.pdbx_strand_id
1 'polypeptide(L)'
;MKNGPLAVLLIVIFALDSLAGAVHWASSVDTNSTHWSIFRQSSNLSFDLSSSINGSISAIDISPAKSRSRILQPYQSYYAEVGNNDVHFRQRTSSLEGSYRSSDQIMMQSAVYPDEINITVTKPSGTDLFTIEYGTERWPVFIKSKRTLAYSGKGINDRDFEGNNGDFAGASFLYNRELSKEQKTIMWLQRMNATVQAADDSTIFAELKPTKYLGYEINSSSTGVADLSYRFRDTHYDAKHQNYPALSMSEERYYGAYDLMRKINMKTVFERANNTDDQIEGWLPCCFEGWKEMTPSEKLSFSEDAKEVFDCTCYKEIRTQN
;
A
#
# COMPACT_ATOMS: atom_id res chain seq x y z
N MET A 1 -4.80 -33.43 -42.17
CA MET A 1 -3.79 -33.07 -41.16
C MET A 1 -3.79 -31.56 -41.03
N LYS A 2 -4.54 -31.02 -40.07
CA LYS A 2 -4.46 -29.60 -39.71
C LYS A 2 -3.39 -29.49 -38.63
N ASN A 3 -2.25 -28.92 -38.98
CA ASN A 3 -1.27 -28.49 -37.99
C ASN A 3 -1.94 -27.40 -37.15
N GLY A 4 -2.36 -27.74 -35.94
CA GLY A 4 -2.80 -26.75 -34.96
C GLY A 4 -1.62 -25.84 -34.62
N PRO A 5 -1.86 -24.56 -34.28
CA PRO A 5 -0.80 -23.68 -33.84
C PRO A 5 -0.10 -24.33 -32.65
N LEU A 6 1.22 -24.40 -32.71
CA LEU A 6 2.07 -24.82 -31.61
C LEU A 6 1.80 -23.85 -30.45
N ALA A 7 1.00 -24.26 -29.47
CA ALA A 7 0.77 -23.47 -28.26
C ALA A 7 2.04 -23.56 -27.41
N VAL A 8 2.61 -22.42 -27.06
CA VAL A 8 3.87 -22.34 -26.30
C VAL A 8 3.58 -21.55 -25.03
N LEU A 9 3.42 -22.25 -23.91
CA LEU A 9 3.59 -21.64 -22.59
C LEU A 9 5.05 -21.21 -22.48
N LEU A 10 5.29 -19.90 -22.44
CA LEU A 10 6.63 -19.34 -22.30
C LEU A 10 6.83 -18.89 -20.85
N ILE A 11 7.66 -19.61 -20.11
CA ILE A 11 8.11 -19.18 -18.79
C ILE A 11 9.44 -18.45 -19.00
N VAL A 12 9.46 -17.16 -18.74
CA VAL A 12 10.66 -16.33 -18.85
C VAL A 12 11.16 -16.00 -17.45
N ILE A 13 12.36 -16.46 -17.13
CA ILE A 13 13.08 -16.10 -15.90
C ILE A 13 14.38 -15.42 -16.33
N PHE A 14 14.49 -14.12 -16.07
CA PHE A 14 15.71 -13.36 -16.29
C PHE A 14 16.27 -12.93 -14.93
N ALA A 15 17.46 -13.43 -14.60
CA ALA A 15 18.35 -12.83 -13.60
C ALA A 15 19.53 -12.26 -14.39
N LEU A 16 19.62 -10.93 -14.55
CA LEU A 16 20.87 -10.33 -15.04
C LEU A 16 21.66 -9.80 -13.86
N ASP A 17 22.84 -10.36 -13.65
CA ASP A 17 23.84 -9.77 -12.78
C ASP A 17 24.51 -8.63 -13.55
N SER A 18 24.07 -7.40 -13.33
CA SER A 18 24.80 -6.24 -13.85
C SER A 18 26.06 -6.03 -13.02
N LEU A 19 27.19 -5.72 -13.67
CA LEU A 19 28.49 -5.40 -13.06
C LEU A 19 28.48 -4.16 -12.12
N ALA A 20 27.30 -3.63 -11.81
CA ALA A 20 27.05 -2.51 -10.92
C ALA A 20 25.95 -2.89 -9.89
N GLY A 21 26.29 -3.74 -8.91
CA GLY A 21 25.73 -3.74 -7.55
C GLY A 21 24.23 -3.97 -7.31
N ALA A 22 23.41 -4.17 -8.34
CA ALA A 22 21.98 -4.44 -8.19
C ALA A 22 21.60 -5.78 -8.85
N VAL A 23 21.22 -6.75 -8.02
CA VAL A 23 20.50 -7.96 -8.44
C VAL A 23 19.09 -7.55 -8.79
N HIS A 24 18.58 -7.99 -9.93
CA HIS A 24 17.17 -7.86 -10.25
C HIS A 24 16.69 -9.22 -10.72
N TRP A 25 15.45 -9.55 -10.37
CA TRP A 25 14.80 -10.72 -10.93
C TRP A 25 13.42 -10.35 -11.39
N ALA A 26 13.05 -10.96 -12.50
CA ALA A 26 11.72 -10.85 -13.05
C ALA A 26 11.26 -12.26 -13.44
N SER A 27 9.99 -12.54 -13.21
CA SER A 27 9.35 -13.74 -13.72
C SER A 27 7.98 -13.41 -14.24
N SER A 28 7.64 -14.01 -15.37
CA SER A 28 6.29 -13.96 -15.92
C SER A 28 5.78 -15.36 -16.25
N VAL A 29 4.46 -15.51 -16.16
CA VAL A 29 3.70 -16.65 -16.63
C VAL A 29 2.75 -16.13 -17.70
N ASP A 30 3.11 -16.40 -18.95
CA ASP A 30 2.41 -15.94 -20.14
C ASP A 30 1.65 -17.10 -20.78
N THR A 31 0.32 -17.00 -20.84
CA THR A 31 -0.56 -17.95 -21.55
C THR A 31 -1.16 -17.31 -22.80
N ASN A 32 -1.96 -18.05 -23.55
CA ASN A 32 -2.64 -17.51 -24.74
C ASN A 32 -3.56 -16.32 -24.44
N SER A 33 -4.09 -16.20 -23.21
CA SER A 33 -5.11 -15.21 -22.86
C SER A 33 -4.82 -14.38 -21.61
N THR A 34 -3.84 -14.78 -20.79
CA THR A 34 -3.53 -14.14 -19.50
C THR A 34 -2.04 -13.93 -19.33
N HIS A 35 -1.70 -12.89 -18.56
CA HIS A 35 -0.34 -12.56 -18.17
C HIS A 35 -0.29 -12.34 -16.67
N TRP A 36 0.63 -13.04 -16.00
CA TRP A 36 0.99 -12.78 -14.62
C TRP A 36 2.48 -12.48 -14.55
N SER A 37 2.88 -11.50 -13.75
CA SER A 37 4.30 -11.18 -13.58
C SER A 37 4.64 -10.61 -12.22
N ILE A 38 5.92 -10.77 -11.90
CA ILE A 38 6.59 -10.21 -10.75
C ILE A 38 7.90 -9.59 -11.21
N PHE A 39 8.14 -8.35 -10.80
CA PHE A 39 9.40 -7.65 -11.02
C PHE A 39 9.94 -7.13 -9.70
N ARG A 40 11.24 -7.30 -9.52
CA ARG A 40 11.91 -7.02 -8.28
C ARG A 40 13.28 -6.44 -8.57
N GLN A 41 13.61 -5.37 -7.85
CA GLN A 41 14.96 -4.81 -7.85
C GLN A 41 15.58 -4.80 -6.45
N SER A 42 16.74 -5.44 -6.32
CA SER A 42 17.53 -5.42 -5.11
C SER A 42 18.19 -4.04 -5.00
N SER A 43 17.91 -3.33 -3.91
CA SER A 43 18.53 -2.05 -3.65
C SER A 43 18.79 -1.92 -2.15
N ASN A 44 20.04 -1.88 -1.72
CA ASN A 44 20.36 -1.49 -0.36
C ASN A 44 20.34 0.04 -0.29
N LEU A 45 19.22 0.59 0.17
CA LEU A 45 18.95 2.01 0.14
C LEU A 45 18.51 2.45 1.52
N SER A 46 19.09 3.56 1.98
CA SER A 46 18.59 4.30 3.12
C SER A 46 18.52 5.77 2.77
N PHE A 47 17.45 6.41 3.23
CA PHE A 47 17.24 7.84 3.03
C PHE A 47 16.50 8.40 4.23
N ASP A 48 16.92 9.58 4.67
CA ASP A 48 16.26 10.36 5.72
C ASP A 48 16.18 11.81 5.26
N LEU A 49 14.98 12.36 5.26
CA LEU A 49 14.69 13.75 4.95
C LEU A 49 13.88 14.36 6.07
N SER A 50 14.38 15.47 6.59
CA SER A 50 13.65 16.34 7.50
C SER A 50 13.62 17.74 6.91
N SER A 51 12.44 18.33 6.79
CA SER A 51 12.28 19.69 6.26
C SER A 51 11.20 20.47 7.02
N SER A 52 11.34 21.79 6.99
CA SER A 52 10.39 22.73 7.57
C SER A 52 10.36 23.99 6.73
N ILE A 53 9.17 24.40 6.31
CA ILE A 53 8.94 25.61 5.52
C ILE A 53 7.91 26.45 6.27
N ASN A 54 8.19 27.75 6.40
CA ASN A 54 7.26 28.72 6.95
C ASN A 54 7.44 30.05 6.20
N GLY A 55 6.37 30.58 5.63
CA GLY A 55 6.43 31.87 4.93
C GLY A 55 5.10 32.30 4.33
N SER A 56 5.11 33.48 3.72
CA SER A 56 4.00 33.97 2.91
C SER A 56 4.31 33.83 1.43
N ILE A 57 3.38 33.27 0.67
CA ILE A 57 3.42 33.23 -0.78
C ILE A 57 2.89 34.58 -1.26
N SER A 58 3.75 35.40 -1.86
CA SER A 58 3.41 36.74 -2.34
C SER A 58 4.04 37.03 -3.71
N ALA A 59 3.50 38.02 -4.40
CA ALA A 59 4.02 38.45 -5.69
C ALA A 59 5.41 39.09 -5.54
N ILE A 60 6.29 38.85 -6.51
CA ILE A 60 7.64 39.42 -6.53
C ILE A 60 7.76 40.37 -7.71
N ASP A 61 8.12 41.62 -7.43
CA ASP A 61 8.48 42.59 -8.46
C ASP A 61 9.91 42.33 -8.96
N ILE A 62 10.04 41.96 -10.23
CA ILE A 62 11.32 41.69 -10.91
C ILE A 62 11.64 42.74 -11.97
N SER A 63 11.00 43.91 -11.89
CA SER A 63 11.19 44.98 -12.85
C SER A 63 12.65 45.44 -12.88
N PRO A 64 13.34 45.38 -14.04
CA PRO A 64 14.60 46.08 -14.21
C PRO A 64 14.34 47.58 -13.98
N ALA A 65 15.26 48.25 -13.29
CA ALA A 65 15.11 49.65 -12.90
C ALA A 65 14.49 50.52 -14.02
N LYS A 66 13.25 50.95 -13.78
CA LYS A 66 12.56 52.08 -14.43
C LYS A 66 12.07 51.95 -15.88
N SER A 67 11.66 50.79 -16.41
CA SER A 67 10.99 50.82 -17.73
C SER A 67 9.79 49.91 -17.97
N ARG A 68 9.62 48.77 -17.30
CA ARG A 68 8.40 47.93 -17.41
C ARG A 68 8.11 47.16 -16.13
N SER A 69 6.87 47.25 -15.63
CA SER A 69 6.42 46.41 -14.52
C SER A 69 6.40 44.95 -14.94
N ARG A 70 7.15 44.10 -14.23
CA ARG A 70 7.13 42.65 -14.38
C ARG A 70 6.92 42.03 -13.01
N ILE A 71 5.73 41.49 -12.79
CA ILE A 71 5.34 40.86 -11.54
C ILE A 71 5.33 39.34 -11.74
N LEU A 72 6.16 38.63 -10.95
CA LEU A 72 6.03 37.19 -10.82
C LEU A 72 4.82 36.88 -9.95
N GLN A 73 3.90 36.09 -10.48
CA GLN A 73 2.69 35.69 -9.78
C GLN A 73 3.04 34.76 -8.60
N PRO A 74 2.34 34.90 -7.46
CA PRO A 74 2.56 34.06 -6.28
C PRO A 74 2.19 32.60 -6.56
N TYR A 75 3.14 31.69 -6.42
CA TYR A 75 2.88 30.26 -6.43
C TYR A 75 3.86 29.53 -5.52
N GLN A 76 3.40 28.42 -4.94
CA GLN A 76 4.24 27.44 -4.28
C GLN A 76 3.86 26.05 -4.78
N SER A 77 4.86 25.21 -4.97
CA SER A 77 4.69 23.82 -5.37
C SER A 77 5.58 22.92 -4.53
N TYR A 78 5.05 21.78 -4.12
CA TYR A 78 5.77 20.71 -3.45
C TYR A 78 5.49 19.39 -4.17
N TYR A 79 6.51 18.55 -4.28
CA TYR A 79 6.41 17.19 -4.79
C TYR A 79 7.43 16.31 -4.07
N ALA A 80 6.96 15.16 -3.60
CA ALA A 80 7.81 14.10 -3.07
C ALA A 80 7.28 12.75 -3.55
N GLU A 81 8.22 11.90 -3.96
CA GLU A 81 7.94 10.52 -4.33
C GLU A 81 9.12 9.67 -3.88
N VAL A 82 8.81 8.60 -3.14
CA VAL A 82 9.79 7.61 -2.72
C VAL A 82 9.14 6.26 -2.90
N GLY A 83 9.86 5.33 -3.50
CA GLY A 83 9.40 3.97 -3.65
C GLY A 83 10.52 3.00 -3.94
N ASN A 84 10.32 1.75 -3.53
CA ASN A 84 11.14 0.63 -3.94
C ASN A 84 10.31 -0.66 -3.93
N ASN A 85 10.54 -1.52 -4.92
CA ASN A 85 9.69 -2.67 -5.23
C ASN A 85 8.22 -2.24 -5.30
N ASP A 86 7.36 -2.73 -4.39
CA ASP A 86 5.94 -2.36 -4.38
C ASP A 86 5.53 -1.44 -3.22
N VAL A 87 6.50 -0.91 -2.47
CA VAL A 87 6.24 0.03 -1.38
C VAL A 87 6.61 1.42 -1.85
N HIS A 88 5.63 2.33 -1.89
CA HIS A 88 5.84 3.66 -2.41
C HIS A 88 4.86 4.67 -1.84
N PHE A 89 5.25 5.94 -1.85
CA PHE A 89 4.33 7.03 -1.61
C PHE A 89 4.57 8.20 -2.54
N ARG A 90 3.53 9.01 -2.73
CA ARG A 90 3.52 10.20 -3.56
C ARG A 90 2.76 11.31 -2.86
N GLN A 91 3.35 12.49 -2.84
CA GLN A 91 2.75 13.69 -2.27
C GLN A 91 2.95 14.86 -3.23
N ARG A 92 1.91 15.68 -3.38
CA ARG A 92 1.95 16.86 -4.24
C ARG A 92 1.08 17.96 -3.65
N THR A 93 1.64 19.17 -3.58
CA THR A 93 0.92 20.36 -3.15
C THR A 93 1.12 21.48 -4.14
N SER A 94 0.08 22.25 -4.38
CA SER A 94 0.13 23.49 -5.14
C SER A 94 -0.69 24.52 -4.40
N SER A 95 -0.09 25.67 -4.09
CA SER A 95 -0.78 26.75 -3.40
C SER A 95 -0.57 28.11 -4.08
N LEU A 96 -1.61 28.93 -3.99
CA LEU A 96 -1.63 30.33 -4.40
C LEU A 96 -1.27 31.22 -3.21
N GLU A 97 -1.24 32.53 -3.46
CA GLU A 97 -1.01 33.57 -2.46
C GLU A 97 -1.68 33.29 -1.10
N GLY A 98 -0.91 33.39 -0.02
CA GLY A 98 -1.37 33.02 1.31
C GLY A 98 -0.23 32.75 2.29
N SER A 99 -0.59 32.44 3.53
CA SER A 99 0.32 31.91 4.53
C SER A 99 0.47 30.40 4.32
N TYR A 100 1.70 29.91 4.32
CA TYR A 100 2.02 28.50 4.12
C TYR A 100 3.05 28.03 5.15
N ARG A 101 2.74 26.91 5.81
CA ARG A 101 3.66 26.22 6.70
C ARG A 101 3.59 24.72 6.46
N SER A 102 4.73 24.06 6.33
CA SER A 102 4.80 22.61 6.28
C SER A 102 6.01 22.06 7.02
N SER A 103 5.91 20.82 7.48
CA SER A 103 7.06 20.06 7.96
C SER A 103 6.93 18.61 7.51
N ASP A 104 8.03 18.07 7.00
CA ASP A 104 8.08 16.74 6.41
C ASP A 104 9.20 15.94 7.07
N GLN A 105 8.92 14.69 7.42
CA GLN A 105 9.88 13.68 7.85
C GLN A 105 9.65 12.43 7.01
N ILE A 106 10.65 12.00 6.27
CA ILE A 106 10.57 10.82 5.39
C ILE A 106 11.79 9.95 5.67
N MET A 107 11.55 8.71 6.02
CA MET A 107 12.57 7.68 6.21
C MET A 107 12.25 6.49 5.32
N MET A 108 13.27 6.00 4.62
CA MET A 108 13.18 4.79 3.82
C MET A 108 14.38 3.91 4.13
N GLN A 109 14.13 2.61 4.26
CA GLN A 109 15.16 1.58 4.38
C GLN A 109 14.79 0.38 3.52
N SER A 110 15.77 -0.19 2.84
CA SER A 110 15.61 -1.36 2.00
C SER A 110 16.86 -2.21 2.11
N ALA A 111 16.70 -3.51 2.26
CA ALA A 111 17.81 -4.46 2.36
C ALA A 111 17.66 -5.58 1.34
N VAL A 112 18.80 -6.17 0.97
CA VAL A 112 18.86 -7.26 0.00
C VAL A 112 19.34 -8.53 0.70
N TYR A 113 18.58 -9.61 0.50
CA TYR A 113 18.96 -10.96 0.90
C TYR A 113 19.08 -11.78 -0.40
N PRO A 114 20.30 -11.97 -0.93
CA PRO A 114 20.53 -12.48 -2.30
C PRO A 114 20.21 -13.96 -2.50
N ASP A 115 20.01 -14.75 -1.43
CA ASP A 115 19.92 -16.22 -1.50
C ASP A 115 18.49 -16.80 -1.39
N GLU A 116 17.43 -16.00 -1.62
CA GLU A 116 16.09 -16.38 -1.12
C GLU A 116 15.00 -16.62 -2.18
N ILE A 117 15.28 -16.46 -3.48
CA ILE A 117 14.24 -16.71 -4.50
C ILE A 117 14.32 -18.17 -4.98
N ASN A 118 13.55 -19.05 -4.32
CA ASN A 118 13.36 -20.43 -4.77
C ASN A 118 12.13 -20.51 -5.67
N ILE A 119 12.30 -20.91 -6.93
CA ILE A 119 11.20 -21.09 -7.88
C ILE A 119 11.13 -22.56 -8.26
N THR A 120 10.00 -23.21 -7.98
CA THR A 120 9.74 -24.59 -8.39
C THR A 120 8.68 -24.60 -9.49
N VAL A 121 8.90 -25.41 -10.52
CA VAL A 121 7.93 -25.64 -11.59
C VAL A 121 7.62 -27.13 -11.63
N THR A 122 6.35 -27.48 -11.52
CA THR A 122 5.88 -28.86 -11.58
C THR A 122 4.85 -29.04 -12.67
N LYS A 123 5.03 -30.07 -13.52
CA LYS A 123 4.07 -30.52 -14.53
C LYS A 123 3.79 -32.00 -14.32
N PRO A 124 2.64 -32.38 -13.74
CA PRO A 124 2.25 -33.78 -13.60
C PRO A 124 2.16 -34.48 -14.97
N SER A 125 2.52 -35.75 -15.03
CA SER A 125 2.42 -36.53 -16.26
C SER A 125 0.96 -36.73 -16.67
N GLY A 126 0.65 -36.48 -17.94
CA GLY A 126 -0.71 -36.63 -18.48
C GLY A 126 -1.65 -35.44 -18.23
N THR A 127 -1.12 -34.31 -17.73
CA THR A 127 -1.88 -33.06 -17.61
C THR A 127 -1.20 -31.92 -18.36
N ASP A 128 -2.00 -30.93 -18.77
CA ASP A 128 -1.52 -29.66 -19.34
C ASP A 128 -1.37 -28.57 -18.27
N LEU A 129 -1.37 -28.97 -16.98
CA LEU A 129 -1.29 -28.07 -15.84
C LEU A 129 0.16 -27.87 -15.40
N PHE A 130 0.57 -26.62 -15.31
CA PHE A 130 1.82 -26.19 -14.72
C PHE A 130 1.54 -25.48 -13.40
N THR A 131 2.21 -25.93 -12.34
CA THR A 131 2.23 -25.21 -11.06
C THR A 131 3.61 -24.61 -10.86
N ILE A 132 3.66 -23.28 -10.81
CA ILE A 132 4.84 -22.48 -10.52
C ILE A 132 4.70 -21.96 -9.09
N GLU A 133 5.62 -22.32 -8.21
CA GLU A 133 5.68 -21.80 -6.85
C GLU A 133 6.89 -20.91 -6.71
N TYR A 134 6.62 -19.65 -6.36
CA TYR A 134 7.61 -18.71 -5.87
C TYR A 134 7.63 -18.88 -4.36
N GLY A 135 8.71 -19.50 -3.88
CA GLY A 135 9.00 -19.65 -2.46
C GLY A 135 9.21 -18.30 -1.76
N THR A 136 9.89 -18.32 -0.63
CA THR A 136 10.02 -17.11 0.20
C THR A 136 11.05 -16.14 -0.32
N GLU A 137 10.62 -15.19 -1.15
CA GLU A 137 11.39 -13.99 -1.47
C GLU A 137 11.41 -13.05 -0.25
N ARG A 138 12.58 -12.58 0.22
CA ARG A 138 12.66 -11.53 1.26
C ARG A 138 13.47 -10.31 0.83
N TRP A 139 12.82 -9.37 0.18
CA TRP A 139 13.39 -8.06 -0.13
C TRP A 139 12.67 -6.98 0.67
N PRO A 140 13.04 -6.81 1.96
CA PRO A 140 12.27 -5.96 2.83
C PRO A 140 12.44 -4.50 2.46
N VAL A 141 11.32 -3.80 2.46
CA VAL A 141 11.25 -2.35 2.28
C VAL A 141 10.46 -1.79 3.44
N PHE A 142 10.98 -0.75 4.05
CA PHE A 142 10.35 0.00 5.13
C PHE A 142 10.31 1.48 4.75
N ILE A 143 9.14 2.10 4.83
CA ILE A 143 8.94 3.53 4.64
C ILE A 143 8.17 4.06 5.83
N LYS A 144 8.65 5.17 6.40
CA LYS A 144 7.93 5.95 7.41
C LYS A 144 7.89 7.39 6.95
N SER A 145 6.69 7.97 6.92
CA SER A 145 6.50 9.38 6.58
C SER A 145 5.66 10.07 7.64
N LYS A 146 5.95 11.34 7.89
CA LYS A 146 5.13 12.25 8.66
C LYS A 146 5.12 13.60 7.97
N ARG A 147 3.94 14.18 7.81
CA ARG A 147 3.76 15.48 7.17
C ARG A 147 2.77 16.32 7.94
N THR A 148 3.14 17.58 8.21
CA THR A 148 2.19 18.61 8.64
C THR A 148 2.10 19.70 7.59
N LEU A 149 0.89 20.23 7.38
CA LEU A 149 0.59 21.28 6.44
C LEU A 149 -0.44 22.22 7.07
N ALA A 150 -0.17 23.52 7.02
CA ALA A 150 -1.11 24.56 7.41
C ALA A 150 -1.08 25.66 6.35
N TYR A 151 -2.26 26.02 5.85
CA TYR A 151 -2.44 27.02 4.81
C TYR A 151 -3.64 27.91 5.10
N SER A 152 -3.51 29.19 4.80
CA SER A 152 -4.62 30.14 4.71
C SER A 152 -4.36 31.14 3.59
N GLY A 153 -5.26 31.23 2.61
CA GLY A 153 -5.07 32.10 1.47
C GLY A 153 -6.06 31.94 0.33
N LYS A 154 -5.62 32.26 -0.89
CA LYS A 154 -6.46 32.25 -2.11
C LYS A 154 -6.86 30.85 -2.56
N GLY A 155 -6.05 29.83 -2.30
CA GLY A 155 -6.31 28.46 -2.75
C GLY A 155 -5.12 27.52 -2.57
N ILE A 156 -5.37 26.32 -2.05
CA ILE A 156 -4.42 25.20 -2.00
C ILE A 156 -5.07 23.90 -2.48
N ASN A 157 -4.29 23.13 -3.21
CA ASN A 157 -4.55 21.74 -3.55
C ASN A 157 -3.44 20.87 -2.95
N ASP A 158 -3.80 19.80 -2.26
CA ASP A 158 -2.87 18.80 -1.73
C ASP A 158 -3.37 17.40 -2.09
N ARG A 159 -2.47 16.52 -2.48
CA ARG A 159 -2.76 15.12 -2.77
C ARG A 159 -1.68 14.24 -2.22
N ASP A 160 -2.08 13.14 -1.60
CA ASP A 160 -1.21 12.08 -1.15
C ASP A 160 -1.70 10.71 -1.64
N PHE A 161 -0.78 9.76 -1.65
CA PHE A 161 -1.02 8.38 -1.97
C PHE A 161 0.09 7.54 -1.32
N GLU A 162 -0.30 6.55 -0.53
CA GLU A 162 0.59 5.62 0.15
C GLU A 162 0.20 4.21 -0.30
N GLY A 163 1.15 3.46 -0.87
CA GLY A 163 0.91 2.17 -1.52
C GLY A 163 1.87 1.09 -1.05
N ASN A 164 1.35 -0.11 -0.78
CA ASN A 164 2.14 -1.27 -0.39
C ASN A 164 1.60 -2.55 -1.00
N ASN A 165 2.28 -3.03 -2.04
CA ASN A 165 1.99 -4.29 -2.72
C ASN A 165 0.49 -4.40 -3.02
N GLY A 166 -0.02 -3.38 -3.75
CA GLY A 166 -1.39 -3.23 -4.19
C GLY A 166 -2.41 -2.78 -3.14
N ASP A 167 -2.08 -2.75 -1.86
CA ASP A 167 -2.86 -1.97 -0.89
C ASP A 167 -2.57 -0.49 -1.10
N PHE A 168 -3.56 0.37 -0.83
CA PHE A 168 -3.30 1.81 -0.78
C PHE A 168 -4.21 2.54 0.20
N ALA A 169 -3.75 3.70 0.65
CA ALA A 169 -4.55 4.73 1.27
C ALA A 169 -4.13 6.08 0.68
N GLY A 170 -5.06 7.00 0.50
CA GLY A 170 -4.75 8.33 0.01
C GLY A 170 -5.86 9.34 0.25
N ALA A 171 -5.46 10.60 0.29
CA ALA A 171 -6.35 11.74 0.40
C ALA A 171 -6.04 12.81 -0.66
N SER A 172 -7.08 13.54 -1.07
CA SER A 172 -6.98 14.71 -1.94
C SER A 172 -7.80 15.86 -1.37
N PHE A 173 -7.15 16.98 -1.12
CA PHE A 173 -7.75 18.21 -0.62
C PHE A 173 -7.69 19.25 -1.72
N LEU A 174 -8.83 19.60 -2.33
CA LEU A 174 -8.89 20.48 -3.49
C LEU A 174 -9.64 21.78 -3.17
N TYR A 175 -9.19 22.88 -3.78
CA TYR A 175 -9.82 24.20 -3.75
C TYR A 175 -9.99 24.77 -2.32
N ASN A 176 -9.05 24.47 -1.43
CA ASN A 176 -9.11 24.90 -0.04
C ASN A 176 -8.65 26.35 0.13
N ARG A 177 -9.37 27.15 0.90
CA ARG A 177 -8.88 28.47 1.36
C ARG A 177 -8.14 28.36 2.68
N GLU A 178 -8.61 27.47 3.54
CA GLU A 178 -7.96 27.06 4.77
C GLU A 178 -7.81 25.53 4.74
N LEU A 179 -6.59 25.06 5.03
CA LEU A 179 -6.26 23.65 5.14
C LEU A 179 -5.27 23.46 6.30
N SER A 180 -5.64 22.63 7.25
CA SER A 180 -4.73 22.08 8.26
C SER A 180 -4.69 20.56 8.08
N LYS A 181 -3.53 19.94 8.10
CA LYS A 181 -3.36 18.50 7.91
C LYS A 181 -2.15 18.02 8.68
N GLU A 182 -2.32 16.92 9.41
CA GLU A 182 -1.25 16.06 9.90
C GLU A 182 -1.48 14.65 9.35
N GLN A 183 -0.48 14.12 8.67
CA GLN A 183 -0.48 12.77 8.12
C GLN A 183 0.72 12.00 8.68
N LYS A 184 0.50 10.74 9.04
CA LYS A 184 1.55 9.79 9.41
C LYS A 184 1.33 8.50 8.66
N THR A 185 2.42 7.92 8.17
CA THR A 185 2.37 6.64 7.49
C THR A 185 3.55 5.78 7.88
N ILE A 186 3.28 4.48 8.06
CA ILE A 186 4.28 3.45 8.22
C ILE A 186 3.90 2.32 7.27
N MET A 187 4.82 1.97 6.37
CA MET A 187 4.67 0.88 5.45
C MET A 187 5.86 -0.06 5.55
N TRP A 188 5.59 -1.35 5.49
CA TRP A 188 6.64 -2.32 5.27
C TRP A 188 6.17 -3.52 4.45
N LEU A 189 7.08 -4.02 3.65
CA LEU A 189 7.01 -5.33 3.00
C LEU A 189 8.19 -6.11 3.53
N GLN A 190 7.97 -7.31 4.08
CA GLN A 190 9.05 -8.15 4.62
C GLN A 190 9.44 -9.25 3.64
N ARG A 191 8.44 -9.95 3.12
CA ARG A 191 8.60 -11.10 2.25
C ARG A 191 7.38 -11.30 1.37
N MET A 192 7.53 -12.17 0.39
CA MET A 192 6.44 -12.61 -0.46
C MET A 192 6.62 -14.07 -0.86
N ASN A 193 5.49 -14.78 -0.89
CA ASN A 193 5.35 -16.04 -1.61
C ASN A 193 4.30 -15.84 -2.70
N ALA A 194 4.39 -16.59 -3.79
CA ALA A 194 3.34 -16.63 -4.80
C ALA A 194 3.19 -18.04 -5.39
N THR A 195 1.98 -18.37 -5.83
CA THR A 195 1.71 -19.61 -6.54
C THR A 195 0.93 -19.26 -7.78
N VAL A 196 1.34 -19.80 -8.92
CA VAL A 196 0.65 -19.63 -10.20
C VAL A 196 0.41 -21.00 -10.79
N GLN A 197 -0.85 -21.32 -11.06
CA GLN A 197 -1.27 -22.49 -11.80
C GLN A 197 -1.80 -22.04 -13.16
N ALA A 198 -1.19 -22.55 -14.22
CA ALA A 198 -1.53 -22.19 -15.58
C ALA A 198 -1.64 -23.44 -16.45
N ALA A 199 -2.53 -23.38 -17.43
CA ALA A 199 -2.51 -24.23 -18.61
C ALA A 199 -2.13 -23.37 -19.83
N ASP A 200 -1.93 -24.00 -20.99
CA ASP A 200 -1.55 -23.29 -22.22
C ASP A 200 -2.53 -22.15 -22.58
N ASP A 201 -3.83 -22.35 -22.31
CA ASP A 201 -4.88 -21.39 -22.67
C ASP A 201 -5.01 -20.20 -21.70
N SER A 202 -4.89 -20.44 -20.39
CA SER A 202 -5.15 -19.42 -19.36
C SER A 202 -4.52 -19.76 -18.01
N THR A 203 -4.21 -18.74 -17.22
CA THR A 203 -3.96 -18.86 -15.78
C THR A 203 -5.25 -19.32 -15.11
N ILE A 204 -5.20 -20.48 -14.46
CA ILE A 204 -6.35 -21.07 -13.75
C ILE A 204 -6.45 -20.47 -12.34
N PHE A 205 -5.30 -20.28 -11.70
CA PHE A 205 -5.21 -19.77 -10.35
C PHE A 205 -3.89 -19.03 -10.20
N ALA A 206 -3.91 -17.87 -9.56
CA ALA A 206 -2.70 -17.25 -9.07
C ALA A 206 -2.97 -16.64 -7.69
N GLU A 207 -2.02 -16.76 -6.80
CA GLU A 207 -2.14 -16.27 -5.43
C GLU A 207 -0.85 -15.57 -5.02
N LEU A 208 -0.98 -14.41 -4.40
CA LEU A 208 0.10 -13.59 -3.91
C LEU A 208 -0.02 -13.42 -2.40
N LYS A 209 0.96 -13.94 -1.66
CA LYS A 209 0.99 -14.00 -0.19
C LYS A 209 2.11 -13.13 0.39
N PRO A 210 1.98 -11.80 0.37
CA PRO A 210 2.97 -10.92 0.96
C PRO A 210 2.80 -10.80 2.47
N THR A 211 3.90 -10.82 3.21
CA THR A 211 3.92 -10.37 4.61
C THR A 211 4.20 -8.87 4.61
N LYS A 212 3.15 -8.07 4.86
CA LYS A 212 3.15 -6.62 4.66
C LYS A 212 2.27 -5.88 5.66
N TYR A 213 2.48 -4.57 5.74
CA TYR A 213 1.68 -3.64 6.54
C TYR A 213 1.63 -2.25 5.92
N LEU A 214 0.46 -1.62 6.00
CA LEU A 214 0.25 -0.20 5.71
C LEU A 214 -0.60 0.38 6.85
N GLY A 215 0.04 1.22 7.66
CA GLY A 215 -0.61 2.05 8.67
C GLY A 215 -0.69 3.49 8.17
N TYR A 216 -1.89 4.04 8.06
CA TYR A 216 -2.14 5.39 7.58
C TYR A 216 -3.02 6.15 8.58
N GLU A 217 -2.54 7.28 9.07
CA GLU A 217 -3.27 8.18 9.96
C GLU A 217 -3.31 9.57 9.34
N ILE A 218 -4.50 10.16 9.27
CA ILE A 218 -4.69 11.54 8.83
C ILE A 218 -5.63 12.26 9.79
N ASN A 219 -5.26 13.48 10.16
CA ASN A 219 -6.12 14.43 10.83
C ASN A 219 -6.08 15.72 10.02
N SER A 220 -7.24 16.24 9.59
CA SER A 220 -7.30 17.40 8.71
C SER A 220 -8.53 18.26 8.98
N SER A 221 -8.36 19.56 8.80
CA SER A 221 -9.44 20.55 8.70
C SER A 221 -9.37 21.20 7.32
N SER A 222 -10.47 21.19 6.58
CA SER A 222 -10.55 21.58 5.17
C SER A 222 -11.79 22.42 4.93
N THR A 223 -11.69 23.42 4.05
CA THR A 223 -12.81 24.30 3.63
C THR A 223 -13.30 24.04 2.20
N GLY A 224 -12.61 23.16 1.48
CA GLY A 224 -12.84 22.85 0.07
C GLY A 224 -13.45 21.46 -0.12
N VAL A 225 -12.86 20.70 -1.04
CA VAL A 225 -13.22 19.30 -1.30
C VAL A 225 -12.19 18.40 -0.63
N ALA A 226 -12.64 17.41 0.12
CA ALA A 226 -11.79 16.38 0.69
C ALA A 226 -12.25 15.01 0.19
N ASP A 227 -11.38 14.35 -0.58
CA ASP A 227 -11.56 12.98 -1.06
C ASP A 227 -10.63 12.06 -0.27
N LEU A 228 -11.17 10.98 0.28
CA LEU A 228 -10.40 9.96 0.99
C LEU A 228 -10.69 8.60 0.37
N SER A 229 -9.65 7.80 0.16
CA SER A 229 -9.81 6.47 -0.42
C SER A 229 -8.82 5.48 0.16
N TYR A 230 -9.25 4.21 0.21
CA TYR A 230 -8.34 3.11 0.50
C TYR A 230 -8.77 1.84 -0.21
N ARG A 231 -7.82 0.93 -0.36
CA ARG A 231 -8.06 -0.43 -0.83
C ARG A 231 -7.15 -1.40 -0.10
N PHE A 232 -7.75 -2.42 0.49
CA PHE A 232 -7.07 -3.62 0.96
C PHE A 232 -7.27 -4.72 -0.07
N ARG A 233 -6.17 -5.26 -0.60
CA ARG A 233 -6.17 -6.17 -1.75
C ARG A 233 -6.31 -7.63 -1.32
N ASP A 234 -7.03 -8.42 -2.10
CA ASP A 234 -7.07 -9.89 -1.99
C ASP A 234 -5.72 -10.52 -2.38
N THR A 235 -5.51 -11.74 -1.91
CA THR A 235 -4.39 -12.60 -2.31
C THR A 235 -4.66 -13.30 -3.63
N HIS A 236 -5.93 -13.52 -3.99
CA HIS A 236 -6.30 -14.26 -5.19
C HIS A 236 -6.34 -13.38 -6.43
N TYR A 237 -5.68 -13.83 -7.50
CA TYR A 237 -5.67 -13.17 -8.78
C TYR A 237 -6.93 -13.51 -9.57
N ASP A 238 -7.66 -12.48 -9.98
CA ASP A 238 -8.75 -12.58 -10.93
C ASP A 238 -8.17 -12.55 -12.35
N ALA A 239 -8.02 -13.73 -12.95
CA ALA A 239 -7.49 -13.89 -14.30
C ALA A 239 -8.35 -13.21 -15.38
N LYS A 240 -9.66 -13.05 -15.15
CA LYS A 240 -10.57 -12.41 -16.11
C LYS A 240 -10.36 -10.91 -16.16
N HIS A 241 -10.19 -10.27 -15.01
CA HIS A 241 -9.94 -8.83 -14.90
C HIS A 241 -8.44 -8.48 -14.84
N GLN A 242 -7.58 -9.50 -14.90
CA GLN A 242 -6.13 -9.42 -14.82
C GLN A 242 -5.64 -8.59 -13.62
N ASN A 243 -6.31 -8.71 -12.48
CA ASN A 243 -6.00 -7.94 -11.28
C ASN A 243 -6.25 -8.75 -10.00
N TYR A 244 -5.81 -8.21 -8.86
CA TYR A 244 -6.25 -8.69 -7.56
C TYR A 244 -7.40 -7.81 -7.09
N PRO A 245 -8.58 -8.38 -6.78
CA PRO A 245 -9.74 -7.63 -6.31
C PRO A 245 -9.48 -7.02 -4.92
N ALA A 246 -10.38 -6.15 -4.49
CA ALA A 246 -10.35 -5.58 -3.14
C ALA A 246 -11.05 -6.54 -2.15
N LEU A 247 -10.38 -6.88 -1.05
CA LEU A 247 -11.05 -7.43 0.14
C LEU A 247 -11.92 -6.36 0.81
N SER A 248 -11.43 -5.13 0.83
CA SER A 248 -12.14 -3.97 1.35
C SER A 248 -11.70 -2.72 0.60
N MET A 249 -12.64 -1.83 0.31
CA MET A 249 -12.37 -0.54 -0.32
C MET A 249 -13.41 0.48 0.14
N SER A 250 -13.00 1.74 0.20
CA SER A 250 -13.92 2.86 0.39
C SER A 250 -13.42 4.06 -0.40
N GLU A 251 -14.37 4.83 -0.91
CA GLU A 251 -14.17 6.14 -1.49
C GLU A 251 -15.17 7.10 -0.86
N GLU A 252 -14.66 8.16 -0.25
CA GLU A 252 -15.44 9.15 0.48
C GLU A 252 -15.10 10.54 -0.02
N ARG A 253 -16.11 11.41 -0.02
CA ARG A 253 -16.00 12.76 -0.57
C ARG A 253 -16.83 13.74 0.25
N TYR A 254 -16.19 14.81 0.69
CA TYR A 254 -16.76 15.87 1.50
C TYR A 254 -16.62 17.21 0.80
N TYR A 255 -17.63 18.08 0.90
CA TYR A 255 -17.67 19.39 0.23
C TYR A 255 -18.04 20.51 1.20
N GLY A 256 -17.07 21.35 1.55
CA GLY A 256 -17.26 22.47 2.47
C GLY A 256 -16.28 22.41 3.65
N ALA A 257 -16.72 22.94 4.79
CA ALA A 257 -15.92 22.95 6.02
C ALA A 257 -16.08 21.64 6.78
N TYR A 258 -15.01 20.84 6.88
CA TYR A 258 -14.99 19.57 7.59
C TYR A 258 -13.70 19.37 8.37
N ASP A 259 -13.85 18.79 9.55
CA ASP A 259 -12.78 18.18 10.31
C ASP A 259 -12.87 16.65 10.14
N LEU A 260 -11.77 16.05 9.70
CA LEU A 260 -11.68 14.64 9.35
C LEU A 260 -10.53 14.01 10.10
N MET A 261 -10.80 12.90 10.77
CA MET A 261 -9.79 12.06 11.40
C MET A 261 -9.98 10.63 10.92
N ARG A 262 -8.91 10.01 10.45
CA ARG A 262 -8.94 8.62 9.99
C ARG A 262 -7.67 7.88 10.38
N LYS A 263 -7.85 6.64 10.78
CA LYS A 263 -6.77 5.67 11.01
C LYS A 263 -7.11 4.38 10.28
N ILE A 264 -6.21 3.94 9.40
CA ILE A 264 -6.34 2.72 8.60
C ILE A 264 -5.14 1.84 8.92
N ASN A 265 -5.38 0.57 9.23
CA ASN A 265 -4.33 -0.43 9.37
C ASN A 265 -4.67 -1.61 8.48
N MET A 266 -3.82 -1.88 7.50
CA MET A 266 -3.89 -3.04 6.63
C MET A 266 -2.68 -3.90 6.90
N LYS A 267 -2.90 -5.17 7.28
CA LYS A 267 -1.83 -6.11 7.61
C LYS A 267 -2.14 -7.45 7.00
N THR A 268 -1.14 -8.06 6.39
CA THR A 268 -1.21 -9.45 5.95
C THR A 268 0.04 -10.16 6.43
N VAL A 269 -0.13 -11.29 7.10
CA VAL A 269 0.96 -12.15 7.57
C VAL A 269 0.66 -13.56 7.11
N PHE A 270 1.64 -14.21 6.50
CA PHE A 270 1.56 -15.62 6.15
C PHE A 270 2.69 -16.30 6.88
N GLU A 271 2.36 -17.16 7.84
CA GLU A 271 3.35 -17.92 8.57
C GLU A 271 3.95 -19.02 7.70
N ARG A 272 5.14 -19.48 8.06
CA ARG A 272 5.77 -20.59 7.34
C ARG A 272 5.03 -21.84 7.76
N ALA A 273 4.47 -22.60 6.81
CA ALA A 273 4.04 -23.96 7.05
C ALA A 273 5.29 -24.83 7.30
N ASN A 274 5.85 -24.75 8.50
CA ASN A 274 6.79 -25.66 9.12
C ASN A 274 7.11 -25.15 10.53
N ASN A 275 6.13 -25.31 11.42
CA ASN A 275 6.30 -25.87 12.75
C ASN A 275 4.95 -26.51 13.10
N THR A 276 4.95 -27.79 13.43
CA THR A 276 3.78 -28.55 13.87
C THR A 276 3.35 -28.15 15.28
N ASP A 277 3.08 -26.87 15.52
CA ASP A 277 2.55 -26.40 16.82
C ASP A 277 1.53 -25.27 16.74
N ASP A 278 1.29 -24.68 15.56
CA ASP A 278 0.31 -23.59 15.45
C ASP A 278 -1.05 -24.18 15.07
N GLN A 279 -1.74 -24.70 16.10
CA GLN A 279 -3.17 -24.96 16.02
C GLN A 279 -3.87 -23.69 15.54
N ILE A 280 -4.46 -23.77 14.35
CA ILE A 280 -5.61 -23.01 13.86
C ILE A 280 -6.07 -21.93 14.86
N GLU A 281 -5.46 -20.75 14.82
CA GLU A 281 -6.11 -19.54 15.31
C GLU A 281 -7.17 -19.17 14.28
N GLY A 282 -8.25 -19.96 14.29
CA GLY A 282 -9.50 -19.55 13.66
C GLY A 282 -9.86 -18.22 14.29
N TRP A 283 -9.92 -17.17 13.48
CA TRP A 283 -10.60 -15.92 13.84
C TRP A 283 -11.83 -16.28 14.68
N LEU A 284 -11.80 -15.89 15.96
CA LEU A 284 -12.78 -16.32 16.94
C LEU A 284 -14.20 -16.09 16.39
N PRO A 285 -15.07 -17.12 16.32
CA PRO A 285 -16.48 -16.88 16.20
C PRO A 285 -16.90 -16.10 17.44
N CYS A 286 -17.67 -15.02 17.27
CA CYS A 286 -18.15 -14.10 18.32
C CYS A 286 -18.93 -14.74 19.49
N CYS A 287 -18.95 -16.07 19.65
CA CYS A 287 -19.65 -16.82 20.69
C CYS A 287 -18.77 -17.47 21.75
N PHE A 288 -17.48 -17.19 21.75
CA PHE A 288 -16.61 -17.40 22.91
C PHE A 288 -16.51 -16.08 23.68
N GLU A 289 -16.30 -16.07 25.00
CA GLU A 289 -16.53 -14.90 25.89
C GLU A 289 -15.61 -13.68 25.66
N GLY A 290 -15.04 -13.55 24.45
CA GLY A 290 -14.44 -12.37 23.87
C GLY A 290 -13.31 -11.84 24.73
N TRP A 291 -13.49 -10.61 25.24
CA TRP A 291 -12.54 -9.97 26.14
C TRP A 291 -12.12 -10.84 27.32
N LYS A 292 -13.00 -11.67 27.89
CA LYS A 292 -12.63 -12.46 29.07
C LYS A 292 -11.59 -13.54 28.77
N GLU A 293 -11.68 -14.16 27.60
CA GLU A 293 -10.80 -15.26 27.19
C GLU A 293 -9.47 -14.79 26.62
N MET A 294 -9.35 -13.51 26.28
CA MET A 294 -8.05 -12.93 25.88
C MET A 294 -7.03 -13.06 27.01
N THR A 295 -5.82 -13.44 26.64
CA THR A 295 -4.68 -13.50 27.54
C THR A 295 -4.31 -12.10 28.06
N PRO A 296 -3.67 -12.00 29.24
CA PRO A 296 -3.25 -10.71 29.79
C PRO A 296 -2.35 -9.89 28.83
N SER A 297 -1.49 -10.56 28.06
CA SER A 297 -0.62 -9.95 27.04
C SER A 297 -1.39 -9.33 25.87
N GLU A 298 -2.47 -9.98 25.45
CA GLU A 298 -3.33 -9.45 24.39
C GLU A 298 -4.10 -8.23 24.89
N LYS A 299 -4.65 -8.30 26.11
CA LYS A 299 -5.33 -7.17 26.77
C LYS A 299 -4.42 -5.97 26.95
N LEU A 300 -3.15 -6.17 27.31
CA LEU A 300 -2.14 -5.12 27.47
C LEU A 300 -1.87 -4.32 26.18
N SER A 301 -2.17 -4.89 25.02
CA SER A 301 -1.99 -4.24 23.72
C SER A 301 -3.16 -3.33 23.34
N PHE A 302 -4.25 -3.36 24.11
CA PHE A 302 -5.44 -2.55 23.92
C PHE A 302 -5.65 -1.59 25.11
N SER A 303 -6.19 -0.39 24.87
CA SER A 303 -6.57 0.53 25.96
C SER A 303 -7.78 -0.02 26.72
N GLU A 304 -8.02 0.44 27.96
CA GLU A 304 -9.18 -0.01 28.78
C GLU A 304 -10.53 0.15 28.05
N ASP A 305 -10.62 1.12 27.13
CA ASP A 305 -11.79 1.43 26.30
C ASP A 305 -12.10 0.35 25.24
N ALA A 306 -11.16 -0.56 24.94
CA ALA A 306 -11.36 -1.63 23.97
C ALA A 306 -12.30 -2.74 24.47
N LYS A 307 -12.64 -2.74 25.76
CA LYS A 307 -13.55 -3.72 26.36
C LYS A 307 -14.94 -3.72 25.70
N GLU A 308 -15.43 -2.57 25.26
CA GLU A 308 -16.73 -2.44 24.58
C GLU A 308 -16.70 -2.92 23.11
N VAL A 309 -15.52 -2.96 22.50
CA VAL A 309 -15.34 -3.39 21.09
C VAL A 309 -15.40 -4.91 20.96
N PHE A 310 -15.02 -5.64 22.02
CA PHE A 310 -14.95 -7.11 22.06
C PHE A 310 -16.06 -7.75 22.91
N ASP A 311 -17.09 -6.99 23.32
CA ASP A 311 -18.23 -7.51 24.09
C ASP A 311 -19.30 -8.08 23.14
N CYS A 312 -19.07 -9.31 22.68
CA CYS A 312 -20.02 -10.02 21.83
C CYS A 312 -21.09 -10.69 22.70
N THR A 313 -22.37 -10.31 22.53
CA THR A 313 -23.51 -11.02 23.15
C THR A 313 -24.12 -11.99 22.12
N CYS A 314 -23.93 -13.30 22.30
CA CYS A 314 -24.60 -14.28 21.44
C CYS A 314 -26.10 -14.42 21.78
N TYR A 315 -26.89 -14.68 20.74
CA TYR A 315 -28.34 -14.91 20.87
C TYR A 315 -28.59 -16.10 21.81
N LYS A 316 -29.41 -15.90 22.84
CA LYS A 316 -29.81 -16.99 23.74
C LYS A 316 -30.65 -18.00 22.95
N GLU A 317 -30.20 -19.24 22.95
CA GLU A 317 -30.93 -20.39 22.43
C GLU A 317 -32.32 -20.44 23.08
N ILE A 318 -33.39 -20.39 22.26
CA ILE A 318 -34.74 -20.67 22.74
C ILE A 318 -34.80 -22.18 22.99
N ARG A 319 -34.70 -22.58 24.26
CA ARG A 319 -34.99 -23.96 24.66
C ARG A 319 -36.47 -24.24 24.41
N THR A 320 -36.78 -24.97 23.35
CA THR A 320 -38.05 -25.71 23.28
C THR A 320 -38.03 -26.78 24.38
N GLN A 321 -38.87 -26.57 25.40
CA GLN A 321 -39.18 -27.57 26.40
C GLN A 321 -39.93 -28.73 25.71
N ASN A 322 -39.46 -29.96 25.94
CA ASN A 322 -40.27 -31.16 25.78
C ASN A 322 -41.40 -31.16 26.82
#